data_AF-A0A699KCU6-F1
#
_entry.id   AF-A0A699KCU6-F1
#
_cell.length_a   1.000
_cell.length_b   1.000
_cell.length_c   1.000
_cell.angle_alpha   90.00
_cell.angle_beta   90.00
_cell.angle_gamma   90.00
#
_symmetry.space_group_name_H-M   'P 1'
#
loop_
_entity.id
_entity.type
_entity.pdbx_description
1 polymer ?
#
loop_
_entity_poly.entity_id
_entity_poly.type
_entity_poly.pdbx_seq_one_letter_code
_entity_poly.pdbx_strand_id
1 'polypeptide(L)'
;PQVVSAAKLPILNPNEFDLWKMRIEQYFLMTDYSLWEVILNAKKNELKARGTLLMALLDKQHLKFNSHKDAKTLMEAIEKRFRGNTETKKVQKTLLKQQYENFTGSSTESLDQIHDRL
;
A
#
# COMPACT_ATOMS: atom_id res chain seq x y z
N PRO A 1 -22.07 9.72 21.13
CA PRO A 1 -20.69 10.18 20.82
C PRO A 1 -20.08 9.29 19.72
N GLN A 2 -20.08 9.76 18.47
CA GLN A 2 -19.39 9.06 17.38
C GLN A 2 -17.90 9.37 17.49
N VAL A 3 -17.11 8.35 17.82
CA VAL A 3 -15.65 8.43 17.72
C VAL A 3 -15.32 8.29 16.24
N VAL A 4 -15.18 9.41 15.52
CA VAL A 4 -14.66 9.39 14.16
C VAL A 4 -13.20 8.94 14.28
N SER A 5 -12.94 7.66 14.02
CA SER A 5 -11.58 7.14 14.03
C SER A 5 -10.82 7.75 12.85
N ALA A 6 -9.89 8.66 13.14
CA ALA A 6 -9.05 9.26 12.11
C ALA A 6 -8.24 8.15 11.42
N ALA A 7 -8.32 8.07 10.08
CA ALA A 7 -7.55 7.11 9.32
C ALA A 7 -6.05 7.33 9.57
N LYS A 8 -5.31 6.27 9.90
CA LYS A 8 -3.87 6.34 10.16
C LYS A 8 -3.10 6.42 8.84
N LEU A 9 -2.13 7.34 8.75
CA LEU A 9 -1.27 7.48 7.57
C LEU A 9 -0.41 6.20 7.37
N PRO A 10 -0.44 5.56 6.20
CA PRO A 10 0.38 4.37 5.94
C PRO A 10 1.83 4.77 5.62
N ILE A 11 2.77 4.22 6.39
CA ILE A 11 4.21 4.41 6.19
C ILE A 11 4.72 3.47 5.08
N LEU A 12 5.59 3.98 4.21
CA LEU A 12 6.19 3.24 3.12
C LEU A 12 7.06 2.11 3.67
N ASN A 13 6.66 0.89 3.36
CA ASN A 13 7.49 -0.31 3.46
C ASN A 13 8.00 -0.68 2.05
N PRO A 14 9.31 -0.56 1.78
CA PRO A 14 9.89 -0.96 0.49
C PRO A 14 9.56 -2.41 0.08
N ASN A 15 9.47 -3.31 1.05
CA ASN A 15 9.21 -4.74 0.83
C ASN A 15 7.73 -5.05 0.58
N GLU A 16 6.84 -4.06 0.71
CA GLU A 16 5.39 -4.19 0.51
C GLU A 16 4.86 -2.99 -0.29
N PHE A 17 5.63 -2.54 -1.28
CA PHE A 17 5.32 -1.32 -2.04
C PHE A 17 3.91 -1.32 -2.63
N ASP A 18 3.47 -2.42 -3.25
CA ASP A 18 2.14 -2.51 -3.87
C ASP A 18 1.02 -2.37 -2.82
N LEU A 19 1.20 -2.96 -1.64
CA LEU A 19 0.24 -2.87 -0.55
C LEU A 19 0.23 -1.47 0.06
N TRP A 20 1.40 -0.85 0.21
CA TRP A 20 1.50 0.54 0.62
C TRP A 20 0.80 1.47 -0.37
N LYS A 21 0.98 1.24 -1.68
CA LYS A 21 0.32 2.02 -2.73
C LYS A 21 -1.20 1.96 -2.60
N MET A 22 -1.77 0.76 -2.44
CA MET A 22 -3.22 0.62 -2.22
C MET A 22 -3.68 1.38 -0.95
N ARG A 23 -2.92 1.28 0.14
CA ARG A 23 -3.26 1.94 1.41
C ARG A 23 -3.16 3.47 1.32
N ILE A 24 -2.15 4.02 0.66
CA ILE A 24 -1.97 5.47 0.54
C ILE A 24 -3.01 6.08 -0.41
N GLU A 25 -3.36 5.37 -1.50
CA GLU A 25 -4.46 5.76 -2.39
C GLU A 25 -5.80 5.76 -1.63
N GLN A 26 -6.08 4.70 -0.87
CA GLN A 26 -7.28 4.63 -0.03
C GLN A 26 -7.30 5.72 1.06
N TYR A 27 -6.15 6.03 1.66
CA TYR A 27 -6.03 7.12 2.64
C TYR A 27 -6.43 8.46 2.02
N PHE A 28 -5.95 8.78 0.81
CA PHE A 28 -6.34 10.01 0.13
C PHE A 28 -7.83 10.02 -0.22
N LEU A 29 -8.38 8.90 -0.71
CA LEU A 29 -9.81 8.80 -1.03
C LEU A 29 -10.72 8.95 0.19
N MET A 30 -10.32 8.40 1.35
CA MET A 30 -11.13 8.40 2.57
C MET A 30 -11.01 9.69 3.38
N THR A 31 -9.86 10.36 3.34
CA THR A 31 -9.62 11.56 4.16
C THR A 31 -10.02 12.84 3.46
N ASP A 32 -9.77 12.94 2.14
CA ASP A 32 -10.03 14.13 1.36
C ASP A 32 -9.88 13.81 -0.14
N TYR A 33 -10.99 13.51 -0.82
CA TYR A 33 -10.97 13.19 -2.25
C TYR A 33 -10.27 14.28 -3.10
N SER A 34 -10.27 15.53 -2.64
CA SER A 34 -9.55 16.60 -3.34
C SER A 34 -8.02 16.41 -3.33
N LEU A 35 -7.45 15.67 -2.36
CA LEU A 35 -6.03 15.31 -2.36
C LEU A 35 -5.68 14.28 -3.44
N TRP A 36 -6.61 13.37 -3.78
CA TRP A 36 -6.42 12.45 -4.90
C TRP A 36 -6.42 13.19 -6.24
N GLU A 37 -7.35 14.12 -6.44
CA GLU A 37 -7.40 14.94 -7.66
C GLU A 37 -6.15 15.78 -7.87
N VAL A 38 -5.45 16.15 -6.80
CA VAL A 38 -4.20 16.92 -6.83
C VAL A 38 -3.05 16.10 -7.39
N ILE A 39 -2.91 14.83 -7.00
CA ILE A 39 -1.89 13.93 -7.56
C ILE A 39 -2.09 13.78 -9.08
N LEU A 40 -3.33 13.85 -9.56
CA LEU A 40 -3.65 13.74 -10.99
C LEU A 40 -3.51 15.08 -11.74
N ASN A 41 -3.92 16.20 -11.13
CA ASN A 41 -4.14 17.47 -11.83
C ASN A 41 -3.36 18.70 -11.27
N ALA A 42 -2.50 18.54 -10.27
CA ALA A 42 -1.67 19.61 -9.68
C ALA A 42 -2.48 20.88 -9.29
N LYS A 43 -3.57 20.70 -8.54
CA LYS A 43 -4.55 21.74 -8.16
C LYS A 43 -4.35 22.25 -6.72
N LYS A 44 -5.31 23.02 -6.21
CA LYS A 44 -5.41 23.44 -4.80
C LYS A 44 -5.16 22.23 -3.87
N ASN A 45 -4.31 22.40 -2.85
CA ASN A 45 -3.82 21.36 -1.91
C ASN A 45 -2.56 20.59 -2.32
N GLU A 46 -1.89 21.00 -3.40
CA GLU A 46 -0.58 20.48 -3.86
C GLU A 46 0.45 20.28 -2.73
N LEU A 47 0.72 21.33 -1.95
CA LEU A 47 1.68 21.27 -0.85
C LEU A 47 1.27 20.27 0.24
N LYS A 48 -0.03 20.10 0.47
CA LYS A 48 -0.57 19.17 1.46
C LYS A 48 -0.45 17.71 0.97
N ALA A 49 -0.75 17.45 -0.30
CA ALA A 49 -0.54 16.15 -0.92
C ALA A 49 0.95 15.76 -0.91
N ARG A 50 1.83 16.67 -1.36
CA ARG A 50 3.28 16.49 -1.32
C ARG A 50 3.80 16.27 0.10
N GLY A 51 3.36 17.09 1.06
CA GLY A 51 3.71 16.95 2.47
C GLY A 51 3.28 15.59 3.04
N THR A 52 2.10 15.11 2.68
CA THR A 52 1.59 13.79 3.12
C THR A 52 2.40 12.64 2.52
N LEU A 53 2.71 12.70 1.23
CA LEU A 53 3.57 11.73 0.57
C LEU A 53 4.96 11.70 1.19
N LEU A 54 5.53 12.86 1.51
CA LEU A 54 6.79 12.94 2.25
C LEU A 54 6.63 12.29 3.63
N MET A 55 5.66 12.67 4.46
CA MET A 55 5.45 12.06 5.79
C MET A 55 5.27 10.53 5.76
N ALA A 56 4.74 9.99 4.66
CA ALA A 56 4.63 8.55 4.45
C ALA A 56 6.00 7.88 4.14
N LEU A 57 7.00 8.63 3.71
CA LEU A 57 8.37 8.16 3.50
C LEU A 57 9.18 8.27 4.79
N LEU A 58 10.00 7.26 5.10
CA LEU A 58 10.97 7.32 6.20
C LEU A 58 12.05 8.38 5.93
N ASP A 59 12.61 9.00 6.98
CA ASP A 59 13.61 10.08 6.89
C ASP A 59 14.82 9.76 6.00
N LYS A 60 15.29 8.51 6.02
CA LYS A 60 16.42 8.06 5.18
C LYS A 60 16.11 8.11 3.67
N GLN A 61 14.83 8.04 3.31
CA GLN A 61 14.36 8.12 1.93
C GLN A 61 13.90 9.53 1.55
N HIS A 62 13.46 10.36 2.52
CA HIS A 62 13.02 11.75 2.32
C HIS A 62 13.97 12.57 1.45
N LEU A 63 15.25 12.58 1.81
CA LEU A 63 16.25 13.43 1.17
C LEU A 63 16.41 13.14 -0.33
N LYS A 64 16.15 11.89 -0.74
CA LYS A 64 16.26 11.45 -2.15
C LYS A 64 15.06 11.88 -3.00
N PHE A 65 13.95 12.26 -2.37
CA PHE A 65 12.71 12.60 -3.05
C PHE A 65 12.34 14.08 -2.93
N ASN A 66 13.00 14.85 -2.04
CA ASN A 66 12.78 16.28 -1.85
C ASN A 66 13.04 17.16 -3.09
N SER A 67 13.77 16.66 -4.10
CA SER A 67 14.00 17.34 -5.37
C SER A 67 12.74 17.52 -6.21
N HIS A 68 11.69 16.74 -5.96
CA HIS A 68 10.42 16.80 -6.69
C HIS A 68 9.55 17.91 -6.09
N LYS A 69 9.14 18.85 -6.94
CA LYS A 69 8.44 20.08 -6.53
C LYS A 69 6.94 19.87 -6.37
N ASP A 70 6.40 18.88 -7.06
CA ASP A 70 4.99 18.54 -7.08
C ASP A 70 4.75 17.08 -6.64
N ALA A 71 3.56 16.81 -6.12
CA ALA A 71 3.09 15.54 -5.59
C ALA A 71 3.02 14.48 -6.70
N LYS A 72 2.72 14.88 -7.94
CA LYS A 72 2.64 13.98 -9.08
C LYS A 72 4.03 13.41 -9.43
N THR A 73 5.01 14.27 -9.67
CA THR A 73 6.39 13.85 -9.97
C THR A 73 7.01 13.11 -8.78
N LEU A 74 6.66 13.50 -7.54
CA LEU A 74 7.05 12.77 -6.34
C LEU A 74 6.48 11.34 -6.34
N MET A 75 5.18 11.17 -6.61
CA MET A 75 4.53 9.85 -6.69
C MET A 75 5.13 9.00 -7.80
N GLU A 76 5.34 9.56 -8.99
CA GLU A 76 5.97 8.87 -10.12
C GLU A 76 7.40 8.42 -9.81
N ALA A 77 8.18 9.26 -9.11
CA ALA A 77 9.54 8.91 -8.70
C ALA A 77 9.56 7.79 -7.65
N ILE A 78 8.64 7.85 -6.67
CA ILE A 78 8.46 6.79 -5.66
C ILE A 78 8.11 5.49 -6.37
N GLU A 79 7.12 5.53 -7.27
CA GLU A 79 6.75 4.39 -8.08
C GLU A 79 7.94 3.87 -8.87
N LYS A 80 8.61 4.68 -9.68
CA LYS A 80 9.74 4.22 -10.49
C LYS A 80 10.85 3.54 -9.69
N ARG A 81 11.05 3.95 -8.43
CA ARG A 81 12.09 3.41 -7.56
C ARG A 81 11.71 2.10 -6.88
N PHE A 82 10.45 1.92 -6.50
CA PHE A 82 10.00 0.76 -5.73
C PHE A 82 9.15 -0.23 -6.55
N ARG A 83 8.60 0.22 -7.69
CA ARG A 83 7.91 -0.59 -8.70
C ARG A 83 8.89 -1.62 -9.25
N GLY A 84 8.53 -2.89 -9.10
CA GLY A 84 9.32 -4.00 -9.63
C GLY A 84 10.45 -4.47 -8.72
N ASN A 85 10.46 -4.12 -7.43
CA ASN A 85 11.40 -4.75 -6.51
C ASN A 85 11.16 -6.27 -6.51
N THR A 86 12.23 -7.05 -6.75
CA THR A 86 12.15 -8.50 -6.97
C THR A 86 11.69 -9.23 -5.71
N GLU A 87 11.88 -8.62 -4.54
CA GLU A 87 11.47 -9.16 -3.25
C GLU A 87 9.96 -9.11 -3.03
N THR A 88 9.23 -8.06 -3.39
CA THR A 88 7.75 -8.04 -3.33
C THR A 88 7.15 -9.07 -4.25
N LYS A 89 7.68 -9.27 -5.47
CA LYS A 89 7.24 -10.37 -6.34
C LYS A 89 7.50 -11.74 -5.72
N LYS A 90 8.65 -11.93 -5.05
CA LYS A 90 8.95 -13.19 -4.34
C LYS A 90 8.05 -13.37 -3.12
N VAL A 91 7.88 -12.34 -2.29
CA VAL A 91 7.06 -12.33 -1.08
C VAL A 91 5.59 -12.52 -1.41
N GLN A 92 5.05 -11.81 -2.42
CA GLN A 92 3.69 -12.03 -2.93
C GLN A 92 3.54 -13.44 -3.51
N LYS A 93 4.52 -13.94 -4.28
CA LYS A 93 4.48 -15.31 -4.80
C LYS A 93 4.49 -16.35 -3.69
N THR A 94 5.30 -16.18 -2.63
CA THR A 94 5.30 -17.06 -1.46
C THR A 94 4.03 -16.93 -0.63
N LEU A 95 3.49 -15.72 -0.45
CA LEU A 95 2.26 -15.50 0.31
C LEU A 95 1.04 -16.09 -0.41
N LEU A 96 0.92 -15.91 -1.74
CA LEU A 96 -0.10 -16.56 -2.55
C LEU A 96 0.04 -18.08 -2.52
N LYS A 97 1.26 -18.62 -2.61
CA LYS A 97 1.50 -20.06 -2.50
C LYS A 97 1.05 -20.60 -1.15
N GLN A 98 1.37 -19.89 -0.06
CA GLN A 98 0.96 -20.25 1.30
C GLN A 98 -0.56 -20.19 1.47
N GLN A 99 -1.23 -19.15 0.94
CA GLN A 99 -2.69 -19.07 0.98
C GLN A 99 -3.36 -20.19 0.19
N TYR A 100 -2.81 -20.55 -0.98
CA TYR A 100 -3.29 -21.67 -1.77
C TYR A 100 -3.10 -23.00 -1.02
N GLU A 101 -1.91 -23.24 -0.46
CA GLU A 101 -1.60 -24.44 0.32
C GLU A 101 -2.51 -24.57 1.55
N ASN A 102 -2.76 -23.48 2.28
CA ASN A 102 -3.67 -23.45 3.42
C ASN A 102 -5.12 -23.76 3.01
N PHE A 103 -5.55 -23.27 1.84
CA PHE A 103 -6.89 -23.58 1.30
C PHE A 103 -7.00 -25.05 0.91
N THR A 104 -5.97 -25.61 0.25
CA THR A 104 -5.96 -27.03 -0.13
C THR A 104 -5.83 -27.97 1.07
N GLY A 105 -4.98 -27.66 2.04
CA GLY A 105 -4.79 -28.47 3.25
C GLY A 105 -6.03 -28.53 4.13
N SER A 106 -6.75 -27.41 4.25
CA SER A 106 -8.04 -27.36 4.96
C SER A 106 -9.13 -28.17 4.26
N SER A 107 -9.11 -28.25 2.93
CA SER A 107 -10.11 -29.03 2.17
C SER A 107 -9.89 -30.55 2.30
N THR A 108 -8.64 -31.02 2.39
CA THR A 108 -8.30 -32.44 2.58
C THR A 108 -8.60 -32.95 3.98
N GLU A 109 -8.32 -32.17 5.04
CA GLU A 109 -8.68 -32.55 6.41
C GLU A 109 -10.20 -32.69 6.61
N SER A 110 -11.00 -31.89 5.90
CA SER A 110 -12.47 -32.00 5.95
C SER A 110 -13.02 -33.25 5.25
N LEU A 111 -12.30 -33.80 4.27
CA LEU A 111 -12.70 -35.02 3.55
C LEU A 111 -12.33 -36.29 4.33
N ASP A 112 -11.15 -36.32 4.96
CA ASP A 112 -10.72 -37.47 5.77
C ASP A 112 -11.61 -37.64 7.02
N GLN A 113 -12.10 -36.55 7.62
CA GLN A 113 -13.06 -36.60 8.74
C GLN A 113 -14.44 -37.14 8.37
N ILE A 114 -14.80 -37.19 7.08
CA ILE A 114 -16.07 -37.78 6.63
C ILE A 114 -15.96 -39.30 6.54
N HIS A 115 -14.75 -39.84 6.27
CA HIS A 115 -14.54 -41.28 6.15
C HIS A 115 -14.50 -42.03 7.49
N ASP A 116 -14.13 -41.37 8.59
CA ASP A 116 -14.12 -41.98 9.94
C ASP A 116 -15.50 -41.96 10.65
N ARG A 117 -16.53 -41.36 10.04
CA ARG A 117 -17.90 -41.27 10.60
C ARG A 117 -18.94 -42.14 9.89
N LEU A 118 -18.52 -42.98 8.94
CA LEU A 118 -19.35 -43.97 8.23
C LEU A 118 -19.06 -45.37 8.78
#